data_AF-A0A0C1C453-F1
#
_entry.id   AF-A0A0C1C453-F1
#
_cell.length_a   1.000
_cell.length_b   1.000
_cell.length_c   1.000
_cell.angle_alpha   90.00
_cell.angle_beta   90.00
_cell.angle_gamma   90.00
#
_symmetry.space_group_name_H-M   'P 1'
#
loop_
_entity.id
_entity.type
_entity.pdbx_description
1 polymer ?
#
loop_
_entity_poly.entity_id
_entity_poly.type
_entity_poly.pdbx_seq_one_letter_code
_entity_poly.pdbx_strand_id
1 'polypeptide(L)'
;MLRDTTYKEKFAILKNWMPQIIEPLKKDLKNDHLKNDWEFFKRYFASKNFNKLTVEDFVSAYSQAIEEVEPERAEEIAEFIANRWLMRNAELYEFFEGKLNQINPNFQDIQELSPEQSKEILDDALNQFGSFRTYVFSILNSVVFPQIVYEDLRKKADQHIDQTLKQQELDKQERSLEAIKGFYEQQMARMQDKYEKKLSGMQKKYVHDVESLKKQISALQRKLGGQ
;
A
#
# COMPACT_ATOMS: atom_id res chain seq x y z
N MET A 1 10.00 9.21 29.21
CA MET A 1 9.33 10.43 28.67
C MET A 1 7.87 10.22 28.25
N LEU A 2 7.39 8.99 27.97
CA LEU A 2 6.06 8.75 27.34
C LEU A 2 5.02 8.03 28.23
N ARG A 3 5.35 7.69 29.47
CA ARG A 3 4.47 6.83 30.29
C ARG A 3 3.13 7.48 30.62
N ASP A 4 3.12 8.80 30.79
CA ASP A 4 1.94 9.60 31.14
C ASP A 4 1.46 10.51 29.99
N THR A 5 1.93 10.29 28.77
CA THR A 5 1.49 11.07 27.60
C THR A 5 0.18 10.56 27.05
N THR A 6 -0.73 11.48 26.76
CA THR A 6 -2.02 11.23 26.10
C THR A 6 -1.82 10.73 24.66
N TYR A 7 -2.82 10.06 24.11
CA TYR A 7 -2.81 9.65 22.70
C TYR A 7 -2.74 10.86 21.77
N LYS A 8 -3.42 11.96 22.10
CA LYS A 8 -3.29 13.23 21.37
C LYS A 8 -1.83 13.68 21.25
N GLU A 9 -1.08 13.67 22.34
CA GLU A 9 0.34 14.03 22.35
C GLU A 9 1.19 13.04 21.55
N LYS A 10 0.91 11.74 21.66
CA LYS A 10 1.56 10.69 20.85
C LYS A 10 1.35 10.95 19.36
N PHE A 11 0.13 11.28 18.93
CA PHE A 11 -0.14 11.58 17.52
C PHE A 11 0.45 12.92 17.07
N ALA A 12 0.68 13.88 17.97
CA ALA A 12 1.45 15.07 17.64
C ALA A 12 2.91 14.73 17.26
N ILE A 13 3.52 13.73 17.91
CA ILE A 13 4.85 13.21 17.54
C ILE A 13 4.79 12.46 16.20
N LEU A 14 3.73 11.67 15.98
CA LEU A 14 3.54 10.83 14.80
C LEU A 14 2.92 11.55 13.60
N LYS A 15 2.70 12.87 13.67
CA LYS A 15 1.96 13.66 12.68
C LYS A 15 2.44 13.43 11.24
N ASN A 16 3.75 13.34 11.03
CA ASN A 16 4.34 13.17 9.71
C ASN A 16 4.06 11.80 9.08
N TRP A 17 3.65 10.81 9.88
CA TRP A 17 3.36 9.46 9.40
C TRP A 17 1.90 9.07 9.52
N MET A 18 1.03 10.05 9.75
CA MET A 18 -0.43 9.86 9.70
C MET A 18 -0.89 9.15 8.43
N PRO A 19 -0.38 9.43 7.22
CA PRO A 19 -0.74 8.68 6.02
C PRO A 19 -0.52 7.17 6.16
N GLN A 20 0.65 6.77 6.65
CA GLN A 20 1.05 5.37 6.79
C GLN A 20 0.32 4.67 7.95
N ILE A 21 -0.07 5.42 8.98
CA ILE A 21 -0.87 4.91 10.10
C ILE A 21 -2.34 4.70 9.68
N ILE A 22 -2.91 5.64 8.93
CA ILE A 22 -4.33 5.66 8.56
C ILE A 22 -4.64 4.75 7.37
N GLU A 23 -3.74 4.64 6.39
CA GLU A 23 -3.92 3.80 5.20
C GLU A 23 -4.40 2.37 5.53
N PRO A 24 -3.72 1.59 6.41
CA PRO A 24 -4.19 0.25 6.75
C PRO A 24 -5.55 0.27 7.46
N LEU A 25 -5.85 1.32 8.23
CA LEU A 25 -7.06 1.43 9.06
C LEU A 25 -8.28 1.95 8.31
N LYS A 26 -8.16 2.34 7.04
CA LYS A 26 -9.24 2.96 6.26
C LYS A 26 -10.58 2.21 6.35
N LYS A 27 -10.56 0.87 6.29
CA LYS A 27 -11.78 0.06 6.38
C LYS A 27 -12.42 0.12 7.77
N ASP A 28 -11.60 0.08 8.82
CA ASP A 28 -12.03 0.09 10.21
C ASP A 28 -12.58 1.47 10.56
N LEU A 29 -11.88 2.54 10.18
CA LEU A 29 -12.35 3.92 10.32
C LEU A 29 -13.67 4.15 9.59
N LYS A 30 -13.82 3.61 8.38
CA LYS A 30 -15.05 3.75 7.60
C LYS A 30 -16.22 2.99 8.22
N ASN A 31 -16.02 1.76 8.68
CA ASN A 31 -17.11 0.88 9.09
C ASN A 31 -17.45 0.97 10.57
N ASP A 32 -16.47 1.25 11.43
CA ASP A 32 -16.65 1.21 12.88
C ASP A 32 -16.75 2.61 13.48
N HIS A 33 -16.08 3.60 12.91
CA HIS A 33 -16.17 4.98 13.38
C HIS A 33 -17.19 5.78 12.57
N LEU A 34 -16.96 6.01 11.27
CA LEU A 34 -17.81 6.91 10.47
C LEU A 34 -19.27 6.47 10.31
N LYS A 35 -19.56 5.17 10.35
CA LYS A 35 -20.96 4.69 10.33
C LYS A 35 -21.71 4.96 11.63
N ASN A 36 -20.98 4.97 12.74
CA ASN A 36 -21.55 5.10 14.09
C ASN A 36 -21.56 6.56 14.55
N ASP A 37 -20.59 7.37 14.12
CA ASP A 37 -20.54 8.82 14.34
C ASP A 37 -20.79 9.59 13.03
N TRP A 38 -22.07 9.74 12.69
CA TRP A 38 -22.47 10.50 11.51
C TRP A 38 -22.26 12.02 11.66
N GLU A 39 -22.19 12.52 12.90
CA GLU A 39 -21.89 13.93 13.16
C GLU A 39 -20.45 14.25 12.77
N PHE A 40 -19.51 13.36 13.11
CA PHE A 40 -18.12 13.44 12.64
C PHE A 40 -18.05 13.45 11.12
N PHE A 41 -18.77 12.54 10.46
CA PHE A 41 -18.82 12.52 8.99
C PHE A 41 -19.31 13.85 8.42
N LYS A 42 -20.41 14.41 8.95
CA LYS A 42 -20.91 15.72 8.51
C LYS A 42 -19.92 16.85 8.78
N ARG A 43 -19.18 16.81 9.88
CA ARG A 43 -18.24 17.87 10.27
C ARG A 43 -17.00 17.91 9.40
N TYR A 44 -16.35 16.77 9.17
CA TYR A 44 -15.06 16.72 8.47
C TYR A 44 -15.14 16.27 7.02
N PHE A 45 -16.27 15.69 6.58
CA PHE A 45 -16.47 15.18 5.23
C PHE A 45 -17.70 15.76 4.52
N ALA A 46 -18.20 16.92 4.97
CA ALA A 46 -19.47 17.54 4.57
C ALA A 46 -19.77 17.54 3.05
N SER A 47 -18.75 17.62 2.20
CA SER A 47 -18.86 17.69 0.73
C SER A 47 -18.48 16.39 0.00
N LYS A 48 -18.14 15.33 0.73
CA LYS A 48 -17.57 14.10 0.16
C LYS A 48 -18.60 12.98 0.14
N ASN A 49 -18.51 12.15 -0.90
CA ASN A 49 -19.33 10.93 -0.96
C ASN A 49 -18.70 9.86 -0.07
N PHE A 50 -19.47 9.34 0.90
CA PHE A 50 -19.06 8.29 1.83
C PHE A 50 -18.41 7.07 1.14
N ASN A 51 -18.85 6.72 -0.06
CA ASN A 51 -18.33 5.59 -0.81
C ASN A 51 -17.06 5.88 -1.62
N LYS A 52 -16.70 7.15 -1.81
CA LYS A 52 -15.56 7.60 -2.62
C LYS A 52 -14.44 8.25 -1.80
N LEU A 53 -14.44 8.09 -0.48
CA LEU A 53 -13.41 8.65 0.40
C LEU A 53 -12.01 8.07 0.08
N THR A 54 -11.03 8.94 -0.12
CA THR A 54 -9.62 8.58 -0.36
C THR A 54 -8.84 8.50 0.95
N VAL A 55 -7.62 7.94 0.94
CA VAL A 55 -6.77 7.92 2.15
C VAL A 55 -6.47 9.35 2.62
N GLU A 56 -6.20 10.26 1.70
CA GLU A 56 -5.97 11.68 1.97
C GLU A 56 -7.15 12.34 2.70
N ASP A 57 -8.39 12.02 2.31
CA ASP A 57 -9.58 12.52 3.01
C ASP A 57 -9.60 12.06 4.48
N PHE A 58 -9.28 10.78 4.74
CA PHE A 58 -9.17 10.27 6.11
C PHE A 58 -8.02 10.95 6.87
N VAL A 59 -6.83 11.05 6.28
CA VAL A 59 -5.67 11.68 6.93
C VAL A 59 -5.99 13.11 7.34
N SER A 60 -6.57 13.90 6.42
CA SER A 60 -6.94 15.30 6.70
C SER A 60 -7.96 15.39 7.82
N ALA A 61 -9.06 14.61 7.73
CA ALA A 61 -10.15 14.69 8.70
C ALA A 61 -9.72 14.28 10.11
N TYR A 62 -9.01 13.15 10.23
CA TYR A 62 -8.60 12.63 11.54
C TYR A 62 -7.43 13.43 12.13
N SER A 63 -6.51 13.94 11.31
CA SER A 63 -5.45 14.83 11.83
C SER A 63 -6.07 16.13 12.35
N GLN A 64 -7.02 16.71 11.62
CA GLN A 64 -7.75 17.90 12.09
C GLN A 64 -8.51 17.61 13.38
N ALA A 65 -9.20 16.48 13.47
CA ALA A 65 -9.97 16.12 14.66
C ALA A 65 -9.10 15.89 15.90
N ILE A 66 -7.92 15.29 15.76
CA ILE A 66 -6.97 15.12 16.86
C ILE A 66 -6.38 16.47 17.30
N GLU A 67 -6.20 17.41 16.36
CA GLU A 67 -5.68 18.76 16.63
C GLU A 67 -6.73 19.72 17.19
N GLU A 68 -8.02 19.37 17.16
CA GLU A 68 -9.09 20.24 17.63
C GLU A 68 -9.00 20.57 19.13
N VAL A 69 -9.68 21.67 19.49
CA VAL A 69 -9.62 22.28 20.82
C VAL A 69 -10.33 21.45 21.88
N GLU A 70 -11.34 20.66 21.52
CA GLU A 70 -12.05 19.76 22.44
C GLU A 70 -11.15 18.59 22.84
N PRO A 71 -10.55 18.60 24.05
CA PRO A 71 -9.49 17.65 24.39
C PRO A 71 -10.03 16.23 24.57
N GLU A 72 -11.24 16.07 25.12
CA GLU A 72 -11.85 14.75 25.35
C GLU A 72 -12.14 14.03 24.04
N ARG A 73 -12.83 14.69 23.10
CA ARG A 73 -13.13 14.11 21.79
C ARG A 73 -11.86 13.83 20.98
N ALA A 74 -10.88 14.73 21.03
CA ALA A 74 -9.60 14.53 20.36
C ALA A 74 -8.86 13.29 20.91
N GLU A 75 -8.91 13.08 22.22
CA GLU A 75 -8.30 11.92 22.89
C GLU A 75 -9.03 10.62 22.53
N GLU A 76 -10.36 10.60 22.56
CA GLU A 76 -11.15 9.43 22.17
C GLU A 76 -10.85 8.97 20.73
N ILE A 77 -10.74 9.93 19.80
CA ILE A 77 -10.42 9.65 18.41
C ILE A 77 -8.98 9.13 18.27
N ALA A 78 -8.04 9.76 18.97
CA ALA A 78 -6.64 9.35 18.98
C ALA A 78 -6.51 7.94 19.56
N GLU A 79 -7.13 7.65 20.70
CA GLU A 79 -7.18 6.33 21.32
C GLU A 79 -7.80 5.30 20.38
N PHE A 80 -8.92 5.61 19.72
CA PHE A 80 -9.56 4.72 18.76
C PHE A 80 -8.59 4.32 17.64
N ILE A 81 -7.89 5.29 17.05
CA ILE A 81 -6.91 5.03 15.99
C ILE A 81 -5.76 4.19 16.53
N ALA A 82 -5.22 4.55 17.70
CA ALA A 82 -4.12 3.81 18.33
C ALA A 82 -4.51 2.35 18.57
N ASN A 83 -5.66 2.10 19.19
CA ASN A 83 -6.14 0.76 19.49
C ASN A 83 -6.35 -0.06 18.21
N ARG A 84 -6.97 0.52 17.17
CA ARG A 84 -7.13 -0.17 15.88
C ARG A 84 -5.79 -0.45 15.20
N TRP A 85 -4.82 0.45 15.30
CA TRP A 85 -3.48 0.22 14.78
C TRP A 85 -2.77 -0.91 15.54
N LEU A 86 -2.83 -0.89 16.86
CA LEU A 86 -2.21 -1.90 17.73
C LEU A 86 -2.82 -3.28 17.51
N MET A 87 -4.14 -3.39 17.37
CA MET A 87 -4.81 -4.66 17.07
C MET A 87 -4.35 -5.27 15.74
N ARG A 88 -4.02 -4.44 14.75
CA ARG A 88 -3.48 -4.91 13.47
C ARG A 88 -2.01 -5.32 13.51
N ASN A 89 -1.32 -4.96 14.57
CA ASN A 89 0.08 -5.31 14.82
C ASN A 89 0.19 -6.03 16.17
N ALA A 90 -0.76 -6.92 16.48
CA ALA A 90 -0.80 -7.64 17.76
C ALA A 90 0.48 -8.47 17.98
N GLU A 91 1.12 -8.92 16.91
CA GLU A 91 2.41 -9.61 16.94
C GLU A 91 3.54 -8.76 17.56
N LEU A 92 3.50 -7.43 17.41
CA LEU A 92 4.44 -6.54 18.10
C LEU A 92 4.18 -6.53 19.59
N TYR A 93 2.90 -6.55 19.99
CA TYR A 93 2.55 -6.60 21.41
C TYR A 93 3.08 -7.86 22.06
N GLU A 94 2.80 -9.02 21.47
CA GLU A 94 3.28 -10.32 21.97
C GLU A 94 4.82 -10.37 22.04
N PHE A 95 5.51 -9.83 21.02
CA PHE A 95 6.96 -9.75 21.00
C PHE A 95 7.51 -8.89 22.15
N PHE A 96 7.00 -7.67 22.29
CA PHE A 96 7.48 -6.73 23.30
C PHE A 96 7.13 -7.20 24.71
N GLU A 97 5.94 -7.71 24.92
CA GLU A 97 5.54 -8.34 26.20
C GLU A 97 6.48 -9.48 26.57
N GLY A 98 6.78 -10.39 25.63
CA GLY A 98 7.69 -11.51 25.87
C GLY A 98 9.10 -11.06 26.24
N LYS A 99 9.64 -10.06 25.54
CA LYS A 99 10.99 -9.51 25.82
C LYS A 99 11.04 -8.74 27.14
N LEU A 100 10.03 -7.91 27.42
CA LEU A 100 9.98 -7.12 28.65
C LEU A 100 9.77 -8.01 29.89
N ASN A 101 8.97 -9.08 29.78
CA ASN A 101 8.81 -10.08 30.84
C ASN A 101 10.11 -10.80 31.21
N GLN A 102 11.01 -11.01 30.24
CA GLN A 102 12.34 -11.60 30.50
C GLN A 102 13.24 -10.66 31.32
N ILE A 103 13.04 -9.35 31.20
CA ILE A 103 13.78 -8.34 31.95
C ILE A 103 13.19 -8.20 33.36
N ASN A 104 11.87 -8.04 33.46
CA ASN A 104 11.14 -7.96 34.71
C ASN A 104 9.76 -8.61 34.56
N PRO A 105 9.42 -9.64 35.35
CA PRO A 105 8.10 -10.27 35.34
C PRO A 105 6.94 -9.30 35.62
N ASN A 106 7.19 -8.20 36.34
CA ASN A 106 6.27 -7.07 36.43
C ASN A 106 6.77 -5.92 35.55
N PHE A 107 6.77 -6.12 34.23
CA PHE A 107 7.35 -5.15 33.29
C PHE A 107 6.67 -3.78 33.30
N GLN A 108 5.47 -3.69 33.88
CA GLN A 108 4.80 -2.42 34.14
C GLN A 108 5.62 -1.54 35.10
N ASP A 109 6.44 -2.10 35.99
CA ASP A 109 7.24 -1.32 36.93
C ASP A 109 8.50 -0.71 36.30
N ILE A 110 8.84 -1.10 35.07
CA ILE A 110 10.02 -0.57 34.38
C ILE A 110 9.79 0.92 34.09
N GLN A 111 10.64 1.78 34.65
CA GLN A 111 10.58 3.23 34.41
C GLN A 111 11.38 3.64 33.18
N GLU A 112 12.51 2.99 32.96
CA GLU A 112 13.40 3.19 31.82
C GLU A 112 14.22 1.92 31.59
N LEU A 113 14.40 1.51 30.34
CA LEU A 113 15.26 0.41 29.94
C LEU A 113 16.72 0.87 29.82
N SER A 114 17.67 -0.02 30.12
CA SER A 114 19.08 0.29 29.85
C SER A 114 19.35 0.39 28.33
N PRO A 115 20.38 1.12 27.90
CA PRO A 115 20.77 1.15 26.48
C PRO A 115 21.03 -0.25 25.89
N GLU A 116 21.63 -1.15 26.68
CA GLU A 116 21.92 -2.52 26.27
C GLU A 116 20.64 -3.34 26.07
N GLN A 117 19.72 -3.29 27.04
CA GLN A 117 18.42 -3.95 26.95
C GLN A 117 17.60 -3.40 25.78
N SER A 118 17.62 -2.08 25.61
CA SER A 118 16.92 -1.41 24.52
C SER A 118 17.45 -1.88 23.16
N LYS A 119 18.77 -1.97 23.03
CA LYS A 119 19.41 -2.43 21.80
C LYS A 119 19.05 -3.89 21.48
N GLU A 120 19.10 -4.78 22.46
CA GLU A 120 18.76 -6.19 22.26
C GLU A 120 17.32 -6.37 21.75
N ILE A 121 16.36 -5.68 22.38
CA ILE A 121 14.96 -5.72 21.96
C ILE A 121 14.80 -5.14 20.55
N LEU A 122 15.45 -4.00 20.28
CA LEU A 122 15.30 -3.31 19.00
C LEU A 122 15.97 -4.04 17.86
N ASP A 123 17.14 -4.65 18.04
CA ASP A 123 17.82 -5.39 16.97
C ASP A 123 16.91 -6.52 16.44
N ASP A 124 16.26 -7.25 17.35
CA ASP A 124 15.28 -8.28 16.98
C ASP A 124 14.01 -7.69 16.35
N ALA A 125 13.45 -6.63 16.96
CA ALA A 125 12.21 -6.00 16.47
C ALA A 125 12.38 -5.36 15.08
N LEU A 126 13.52 -4.71 14.85
CA LEU A 126 13.84 -4.06 13.58
C LEU A 126 13.97 -5.09 12.45
N ASN A 127 14.57 -6.25 12.74
CA ASN A 127 14.72 -7.32 11.76
C ASN A 127 13.38 -7.99 11.43
N GLN A 128 12.48 -8.15 12.40
CA GLN A 128 11.21 -8.86 12.20
C GLN A 128 10.09 -7.97 11.65
N PHE A 129 9.95 -6.74 12.16
CA PHE A 129 8.79 -5.89 11.91
C PHE A 129 9.12 -4.60 11.14
N GLY A 130 10.41 -4.27 11.03
CA GLY A 130 10.90 -3.06 10.39
C GLY A 130 10.82 -1.81 11.27
N SER A 131 11.65 -0.82 10.94
CA SER A 131 11.86 0.37 11.77
C SER A 131 10.60 1.20 12.00
N PHE A 132 9.76 1.35 10.97
CA PHE A 132 8.55 2.16 11.07
C PHE A 132 7.56 1.60 12.08
N ARG A 133 7.20 0.31 11.94
CA ARG A 133 6.20 -0.31 12.81
C ARG A 133 6.69 -0.37 14.25
N THR A 134 7.96 -0.75 14.45
CA THR A 134 8.58 -0.80 15.77
C THR A 134 8.56 0.57 16.44
N TYR A 135 8.86 1.65 15.73
CA TYR A 135 8.78 2.99 16.30
C TYR A 135 7.34 3.38 16.66
N VAL A 136 6.40 3.25 15.74
CA VAL A 136 4.99 3.62 15.97
C VAL A 136 4.43 2.85 17.18
N PHE A 137 4.69 1.55 17.23
CA PHE A 137 4.31 0.72 18.38
C PHE A 137 4.92 1.22 19.68
N SER A 138 6.21 1.55 19.68
CA SER A 138 6.92 2.03 20.86
C SER A 138 6.32 3.33 21.41
N ILE A 139 5.93 4.25 20.52
CA ILE A 139 5.25 5.50 20.91
C ILE A 139 3.83 5.21 21.41
N LEU A 140 3.04 4.41 20.69
CA LEU A 140 1.63 4.15 21.04
C LEU A 140 1.49 3.40 22.37
N ASN A 141 2.35 2.41 22.64
CA ASN A 141 2.40 1.67 23.90
C ASN A 141 3.29 2.29 24.98
N SER A 142 3.84 3.48 24.73
CA SER A 142 4.69 4.19 25.72
C SER A 142 5.87 3.34 26.23
N VAL A 143 6.52 2.59 25.35
CA VAL A 143 7.68 1.76 25.73
C VAL A 143 8.76 2.65 26.35
N VAL A 144 9.37 2.23 27.45
CA VAL A 144 10.23 3.11 28.25
C VAL A 144 11.69 3.10 27.80
N PHE A 145 11.94 3.39 26.53
CA PHE A 145 13.31 3.52 26.01
C PHE A 145 13.98 4.84 26.40
N PRO A 146 15.32 4.88 26.50
CA PRO A 146 16.09 6.11 26.61
C PRO A 146 15.87 7.04 25.40
N GLN A 147 15.96 8.34 25.63
CA GLN A 147 15.72 9.35 24.58
C GLN A 147 16.64 9.16 23.35
N ILE A 148 17.92 8.85 23.58
CA ILE A 148 18.90 8.63 22.50
C ILE A 148 18.46 7.47 21.59
N VAL A 149 17.89 6.41 22.19
CA VAL A 149 17.39 5.25 21.47
C VAL A 149 16.16 5.61 20.65
N TYR A 150 15.24 6.40 21.22
CA TYR A 150 14.07 6.90 20.50
C TYR A 150 14.46 7.76 19.29
N GLU A 151 15.45 8.63 19.42
CA GLU A 151 15.92 9.48 18.34
C GLU A 151 16.58 8.66 17.21
N ASP A 152 17.37 7.64 17.53
CA ASP A 152 17.93 6.72 16.54
C ASP A 152 16.83 5.92 15.82
N LEU A 153 15.88 5.38 16.57
CA LEU A 153 14.76 4.62 16.03
C LEU A 153 13.89 5.48 15.11
N ARG A 154 13.66 6.76 15.47
CA ARG A 154 12.94 7.73 14.62
C ARG A 154 13.66 7.92 13.28
N LYS A 155 14.98 8.16 13.30
CA LYS A 155 15.77 8.35 12.07
C LYS A 155 15.70 7.12 11.17
N LYS A 156 15.80 5.93 11.75
CA LYS A 156 15.65 4.65 11.02
C LYS A 156 14.24 4.49 10.43
N ALA A 157 13.21 4.90 11.16
CA ALA A 157 11.83 4.88 10.68
C ALA A 157 11.63 5.85 9.50
N ASP A 158 12.14 7.08 9.58
CA ASP A 158 12.09 8.05 8.48
C ASP A 158 12.76 7.51 7.21
N GLN A 159 13.97 6.96 7.34
CA GLN A 159 14.70 6.34 6.22
C GLN A 159 13.93 5.16 5.61
N HIS A 160 13.32 4.32 6.47
CA HIS A 160 12.54 3.18 6.02
C HIS A 160 11.31 3.60 5.21
N ILE A 161 10.58 4.64 5.65
CA ILE A 161 9.44 5.18 4.92
C ILE A 161 9.88 5.74 3.57
N ASP A 162 10.93 6.55 3.54
CA ASP A 162 11.44 7.14 2.30
C ASP A 162 11.84 6.08 1.27
N GLN A 163 12.51 5.02 1.73
CA GLN A 163 12.85 3.87 0.88
C GLN A 163 11.61 3.12 0.40
N THR A 164 10.64 2.88 1.29
CA THR A 164 9.39 2.19 0.96
C THR A 164 8.60 2.97 -0.10
N LEU A 165 8.45 4.28 0.07
CA LEU A 165 7.73 5.13 -0.88
C LEU A 165 8.42 5.18 -2.24
N LYS A 166 9.76 5.28 -2.26
CA LYS A 166 10.53 5.21 -3.52
C LYS A 166 10.34 3.86 -4.21
N GLN A 167 10.39 2.76 -3.46
CA GLN A 167 10.18 1.43 -4.02
C GLN A 167 8.77 1.26 -4.57
N GLN A 168 7.75 1.71 -3.86
CA GLN A 168 6.35 1.66 -4.33
C GLN A 168 6.15 2.44 -5.63
N GLU A 169 6.80 3.60 -5.78
CA GLU A 169 6.73 4.38 -7.01
C GLU A 169 7.45 3.67 -8.17
N LEU A 170 8.60 3.05 -7.93
CA LEU A 170 9.30 2.24 -8.92
C LEU A 170 8.45 1.03 -9.36
N ASP A 171 7.90 0.26 -8.41
CA ASP A 171 7.04 -0.88 -8.70
C ASP A 171 5.81 -0.49 -9.54
N LYS A 172 5.24 0.69 -9.25
CA LYS A 172 4.10 1.24 -10.01
C LYS A 172 4.50 1.61 -11.44
N GLN A 173 5.68 2.18 -11.63
CA GLN A 173 6.22 2.49 -12.95
C GLN A 173 6.50 1.20 -13.75
N GLU A 174 7.08 0.18 -13.13
CA GLU A 174 7.34 -1.12 -13.75
C GLU A 174 6.04 -1.80 -14.20
N ARG A 175 5.03 -1.88 -13.32
CA ARG A 175 3.72 -2.44 -13.67
C ARG A 175 3.03 -1.68 -14.80
N SER A 176 3.18 -0.35 -14.83
CA SER A 176 2.66 0.48 -15.92
C SER A 176 3.34 0.15 -17.25
N LEU A 177 4.67 0.02 -17.25
CA LEU A 177 5.44 -0.35 -18.44
C LEU A 177 5.09 -1.75 -18.93
N GLU A 178 4.94 -2.72 -18.04
CA GLU A 178 4.50 -4.08 -18.38
C GLU A 178 3.10 -4.09 -19.00
N ALA A 179 2.16 -3.32 -18.45
CA ALA A 179 0.81 -3.21 -19.00
C ALA A 179 0.82 -2.60 -20.41
N ILE A 180 1.64 -1.58 -20.64
CA ILE A 180 1.82 -0.97 -21.97
C ILE A 180 2.44 -1.97 -22.94
N LYS A 181 3.48 -2.69 -22.52
CA LYS A 181 4.13 -3.72 -23.33
C LYS A 181 3.15 -4.83 -23.74
N GLY A 182 2.40 -5.36 -22.78
CA GLY A 182 1.38 -6.39 -23.04
C GLY A 182 0.28 -5.91 -24.00
N PHE A 183 -0.13 -4.65 -23.89
CA PHE A 183 -1.09 -4.04 -24.84
C PHE A 183 -0.53 -4.00 -26.27
N TYR A 184 0.72 -3.57 -26.45
CA TYR A 184 1.34 -3.52 -27.78
C TYR A 184 1.62 -4.90 -28.36
N GLU A 185 2.03 -5.88 -27.53
CA GLU A 185 2.21 -7.27 -27.97
C GLU A 185 0.90 -7.87 -28.49
N GLN A 186 -0.22 -7.63 -27.79
CA GLN A 186 -1.53 -8.06 -28.27
C GLN A 186 -1.93 -7.39 -29.59
N GLN A 187 -1.67 -6.09 -29.75
CA GLN A 187 -1.94 -5.41 -31.02
C GLN A 187 -1.09 -5.95 -32.16
N MET A 188 0.20 -6.20 -31.92
CA MET A 188 1.11 -6.80 -32.90
C MET A 188 0.65 -8.19 -33.31
N ALA A 189 0.27 -9.04 -32.35
CA ALA A 189 -0.24 -10.38 -32.64
C ALA A 189 -1.51 -10.35 -33.50
N ARG A 190 -2.47 -9.45 -33.19
CA ARG A 190 -3.69 -9.26 -34.00
C ARG A 190 -3.38 -8.80 -35.42
N MET A 191 -2.43 -7.88 -35.55
CA MET A 191 -2.00 -7.37 -36.86
C MET A 191 -1.30 -8.44 -37.68
N GLN A 192 -0.43 -9.23 -37.04
CA GLN A 192 0.25 -10.36 -37.67
C GLN A 192 -0.75 -11.39 -38.18
N ASP A 193 -1.69 -11.86 -37.33
CA ASP A 193 -2.73 -12.82 -37.73
C ASP A 193 -3.59 -12.30 -38.89
N LYS A 194 -3.95 -11.00 -38.86
CA LYS A 194 -4.69 -10.35 -39.95
C LYS A 194 -3.92 -10.37 -41.27
N TYR A 195 -2.62 -10.06 -41.25
CA TYR A 195 -1.80 -10.05 -42.46
C TYR A 195 -1.46 -11.46 -42.96
N GLU A 196 -1.20 -12.41 -42.07
CA GLU A 196 -1.00 -13.83 -42.42
C GLU A 196 -2.23 -14.41 -43.11
N LYS A 197 -3.44 -14.15 -42.58
CA LYS A 197 -4.71 -14.53 -43.23
C LYS A 197 -4.88 -13.88 -44.61
N LYS A 198 -4.54 -12.60 -44.74
CA LYS A 198 -4.62 -11.88 -46.03
C LYS A 198 -3.65 -12.45 -47.07
N LEU A 199 -2.41 -12.72 -46.67
CA LEU A 199 -1.39 -13.33 -47.53
C LEU A 199 -1.82 -14.74 -47.97
N SER A 200 -2.29 -15.57 -47.04
CA SER A 200 -2.82 -16.91 -47.34
C SER A 200 -4.00 -16.84 -48.33
N GLY A 201 -4.92 -15.89 -48.13
CA GLY A 201 -6.03 -15.65 -49.05
C GLY A 201 -5.58 -15.22 -50.46
N MET A 202 -4.62 -14.29 -50.54
CA MET A 202 -4.04 -13.87 -51.83
C MET A 202 -3.33 -15.03 -52.55
N GLN A 203 -2.58 -15.85 -51.81
CA GLN A 203 -1.90 -17.01 -52.37
C GLN A 203 -2.89 -18.03 -52.93
N LYS A 204 -3.98 -18.33 -52.20
CA LYS A 204 -5.05 -19.22 -52.68
C LYS A 204 -5.71 -18.68 -53.95
N LYS A 205 -6.00 -17.37 -53.98
CA LYS A 205 -6.58 -16.73 -55.18
C LYS A 205 -5.63 -16.82 -56.38
N TYR A 206 -4.35 -16.52 -56.18
CA TYR A 206 -3.35 -16.61 -57.23
C TYR A 206 -3.26 -18.03 -57.81
N VAL A 207 -3.23 -19.07 -56.97
CA VAL A 207 -3.21 -20.47 -57.41
C VAL A 207 -4.46 -20.80 -58.24
N HIS A 208 -5.64 -20.39 -57.77
CA HIS A 208 -6.90 -20.61 -58.49
C HIS A 208 -6.91 -19.92 -59.87
N ASP A 209 -6.47 -18.67 -59.93
CA ASP A 209 -6.41 -17.90 -61.16
C ASP A 209 -5.44 -18.54 -62.17
N VAL A 210 -4.27 -19.00 -61.71
CA VAL A 210 -3.29 -19.73 -62.54
C VAL A 210 -3.88 -21.04 -63.09
N GLU A 211 -4.60 -21.82 -62.28
CA GLU A 211 -5.26 -23.05 -62.74
C GLU A 211 -6.37 -22.77 -63.75
N SER A 212 -7.16 -21.73 -63.53
CA SER A 212 -8.20 -21.28 -64.47
C SER A 212 -7.59 -20.86 -65.80
N LEU A 213 -6.53 -20.05 -65.78
CA LEU A 213 -5.80 -19.63 -66.98
C LEU A 213 -5.19 -20.83 -67.72
N LYS A 214 -4.60 -21.80 -67.02
CA LYS A 214 -4.09 -23.04 -67.64
C LYS A 214 -5.19 -23.82 -68.37
N LYS A 215 -6.39 -23.91 -67.77
CA LYS A 215 -7.56 -24.55 -68.41
C LYS A 215 -8.00 -23.77 -69.66
N GLN A 216 -8.07 -22.45 -69.59
CA GLN A 216 -8.41 -21.59 -70.72
C GLN A 216 -7.40 -21.72 -71.86
N ILE A 217 -6.09 -21.70 -71.55
CA ILE A 217 -5.01 -21.91 -72.53
C ILE A 217 -5.16 -23.28 -73.18
N SER A 218 -5.39 -24.33 -72.40
CA SER A 218 -5.57 -25.69 -72.94
C SER A 218 -6.79 -25.79 -73.87
N ALA A 219 -7.90 -25.12 -73.52
CA ALA A 219 -9.09 -25.06 -74.36
C ALA A 219 -8.85 -24.27 -75.67
N LEU A 220 -8.12 -23.15 -75.59
CA LEU A 220 -7.72 -22.37 -76.77
C LEU A 220 -6.76 -23.15 -77.67
N GLN A 221 -5.78 -23.86 -77.09
CA GLN A 221 -4.87 -24.74 -77.83
C GLN A 221 -5.62 -25.86 -78.55
N ARG A 222 -6.62 -26.48 -77.93
CA ARG A 222 -7.48 -27.47 -78.60
C ARG A 222 -8.29 -26.87 -79.75
N LYS A 223 -8.76 -25.63 -79.62
CA LYS A 223 -9.46 -24.93 -80.71
C LYS A 223 -8.53 -24.53 -81.86
N LEU A 224 -7.28 -24.18 -81.57
CA LEU A 224 -6.28 -23.78 -82.56
C LEU A 224 -5.59 -24.97 -83.25
N GLY A 225 -5.37 -26.07 -82.53
CA GLY A 225 -4.81 -27.32 -83.08
C GLY A 225 -5.86 -28.27 -83.66
N GLY A 226 -7.13 -27.85 -83.69
CA GLY A 226 -8.21 -28.55 -84.38
C GLY A 226 -8.35 -28.05 -85.82
N GLN A 227 -7.31 -28.32 -86.62
CA GLN A 227 -7.37 -28.54 -88.07
C GLN A 227 -6.74 -29.90 -88.34
#